data_AF-A0A945A9K1-F1
#
_entry.id   AF-A0A945A9K1-F1
#
_cell.length_a   1.000
_cell.length_b   1.000
_cell.length_c   1.000
_cell.angle_alpha   90.00
_cell.angle_beta   90.00
_cell.angle_gamma   90.00
#
_symmetry.space_group_name_H-M   'P 1'
#
loop_
_entity.id
_entity.type
_entity.pdbx_description
1 polymer ?
#
loop_
_entity_poly.entity_id
_entity_poly.type
_entity_poly.pdbx_seq_one_letter_code
_entity_poly.pdbx_strand_id
1 'polypeptide(L)'
;MENHNRNWLVGYVTQKIPNTPRKERYLGLFEATLDDTYLGLDLNWLSFGEESGYFARSQTNIIGRLAFAWHTAELSFYQDPTVGDMLRQAFMAVADHITPEGQFIWPNDKDMYWAGSHEHAWRLEPLLMGFIWADGVFSDDERDHVAAALRRAADWLIANPCIQHNNRGIVWCAIVMLCGLYYDDSAMQDVAASEIEAILRGVILEDGEIGEHTKQYAGGGPCTNYTYTGLG
;
A
#
# COMPACT_ATOMS: atom_id res chain seq x y z
N MET A 1 -16.86 10.79 19.71
CA MET A 1 -16.03 10.05 18.73
C MET A 1 -14.86 10.93 18.40
N GLU A 2 -13.64 10.40 18.49
CA GLU A 2 -12.44 11.12 18.08
C GLU A 2 -12.53 11.40 16.58
N ASN A 3 -12.23 12.63 16.13
CA ASN A 3 -12.35 13.00 14.73
C ASN A 3 -11.08 12.55 14.00
N HIS A 4 -11.12 11.38 13.38
CA HIS A 4 -10.02 10.87 12.56
C HIS A 4 -10.06 11.57 11.20
N ASN A 5 -9.11 12.49 10.97
CA ASN A 5 -8.92 13.26 9.73
C ASN A 5 -7.48 13.12 9.23
N ARG A 6 -7.09 13.82 8.16
CA ARG A 6 -5.74 13.77 7.60
C ARG A 6 -4.65 14.03 8.64
N ASN A 7 -4.83 15.04 9.49
CA ASN A 7 -3.85 15.39 10.52
C ASN A 7 -3.70 14.28 11.57
N TRP A 8 -4.83 13.66 11.96
CA TRP A 8 -4.79 12.49 12.83
C TRP A 8 -4.05 11.33 12.17
N LEU A 9 -4.35 11.02 10.90
CA LEU A 9 -3.71 9.93 10.16
C LEU A 9 -2.20 10.15 10.09
N VAL A 10 -1.76 11.32 9.60
CA VAL A 10 -0.34 11.67 9.50
C VAL A 10 0.32 11.56 10.87
N GLY A 11 -0.25 12.18 11.90
CA GLY A 11 0.28 12.11 13.26
C GLY A 11 0.36 10.69 13.82
N TYR A 12 -0.62 9.83 13.52
CA TYR A 12 -0.66 8.45 13.95
C TYR A 12 0.39 7.58 13.24
N VAL A 13 0.58 7.74 11.92
CA VAL A 13 1.52 6.90 11.16
C VAL A 13 2.97 7.35 11.30
N THR A 14 3.22 8.63 11.60
CA THR A 14 4.57 9.17 11.87
C THR A 14 4.89 9.24 13.36
N GLN A 15 4.05 8.69 14.24
CA GLN A 15 4.31 8.74 15.67
C GLN A 15 5.54 7.91 16.03
N LYS A 16 6.30 8.37 17.03
CA LYS A 16 7.41 7.59 17.57
C LYS A 16 6.89 6.27 18.14
N ILE A 17 7.42 5.16 17.64
CA ILE A 17 7.05 3.83 18.13
C ILE A 17 7.50 3.67 19.59
N PRO A 18 6.59 3.38 20.54
CA PRO A 18 6.92 3.26 21.96
C PRO A 18 8.02 2.22 22.19
N ASN A 19 8.99 2.57 23.05
CA ASN A 19 10.11 1.67 23.33
C ASN A 19 9.63 0.47 24.17
N THR A 20 9.47 -0.67 23.52
CA THR A 20 8.97 -1.91 24.12
C THR A 20 9.77 -3.11 23.60
N PRO A 21 9.85 -4.23 24.34
CA PRO A 21 10.50 -5.44 23.82
C PRO A 21 9.87 -5.96 22.51
N ARG A 22 8.58 -5.67 22.29
CA ARG A 22 7.90 -5.99 21.02
C ARG A 22 8.42 -5.14 19.87
N LYS A 23 8.64 -3.84 20.08
CA LYS A 23 9.26 -2.95 19.10
C LYS A 23 10.65 -3.45 18.73
N GLU A 24 11.51 -3.73 19.71
CA GLU A 24 12.88 -4.19 19.45
C GLU A 24 12.91 -5.46 18.59
N ARG A 25 12.05 -6.44 18.89
CA ARG A 25 11.93 -7.64 18.06
C ARG A 25 11.41 -7.35 16.66
N TYR A 26 10.39 -6.49 16.53
CA TYR A 26 9.81 -6.16 15.23
C TYR A 26 10.81 -5.42 14.35
N LEU A 27 11.47 -4.40 14.87
CA LEU A 27 12.48 -3.64 14.14
C LEU A 27 13.72 -4.49 13.85
N GLY A 28 14.15 -5.35 14.78
CA GLY A 28 15.25 -6.29 14.52
C GLY A 28 14.92 -7.29 13.40
N LEU A 29 13.68 -7.79 13.32
CA LEU A 29 13.23 -8.64 12.20
C LEU A 29 13.19 -7.84 10.90
N PHE A 30 12.69 -6.60 10.95
CA PHE A 30 12.64 -5.72 9.78
C PHE A 30 14.05 -5.47 9.23
N GLU A 31 14.99 -5.11 10.10
CA GLU A 31 16.41 -4.88 9.80
C GLU A 31 17.09 -6.10 9.18
N ALA A 32 16.84 -7.28 9.73
CA ALA A 32 17.38 -8.53 9.19
C ALA A 32 16.88 -8.87 7.77
N THR A 33 15.81 -8.22 7.31
CA THR A 33 15.23 -8.39 5.96
C THR A 33 15.49 -7.20 5.04
N LEU A 34 16.25 -6.19 5.48
CA LEU A 34 16.52 -4.97 4.74
C LEU A 34 17.77 -5.06 3.81
N ASP A 35 18.67 -6.03 4.03
CA ASP A 35 19.93 -6.26 3.29
C ASP A 35 19.75 -7.42 2.26
N ASP A 36 20.25 -7.43 1.00
CA ASP A 36 21.43 -6.77 0.40
C ASP A 36 21.10 -5.72 -0.68
N THR A 37 21.51 -4.47 -0.43
CA THR A 37 21.52 -3.28 -1.33
C THR A 37 20.18 -2.66 -1.76
N TYR A 38 19.19 -2.62 -0.85
CA TYR A 38 17.87 -1.95 -0.95
C TYR A 38 16.73 -2.77 -1.58
N LEU A 39 16.54 -3.97 -1.04
CA LEU A 39 15.32 -4.78 -1.21
C LEU A 39 14.96 -5.20 -2.64
N GLY A 40 15.83 -4.98 -3.62
CA GLY A 40 15.52 -5.24 -5.03
C GLY A 40 14.58 -4.20 -5.65
N LEU A 41 14.61 -2.96 -5.15
CA LEU A 41 13.96 -1.83 -5.84
C LEU A 41 14.61 -1.64 -7.21
N ASP A 42 13.82 -1.75 -8.27
CA ASP A 42 14.28 -1.62 -9.64
C ASP A 42 13.74 -0.34 -10.26
N LEU A 43 14.55 0.73 -10.19
CA LEU A 43 14.21 2.05 -10.74
C LEU A 43 14.09 2.02 -12.27
N ASN A 44 14.83 1.15 -12.94
CA ASN A 44 14.77 1.02 -14.38
C ASN A 44 13.43 0.38 -14.79
N TRP A 45 13.06 -0.70 -14.12
CA TRP A 45 11.74 -1.31 -14.33
C TRP A 45 10.61 -0.34 -13.97
N LEU A 46 10.70 0.37 -12.85
CA LEU A 46 9.68 1.36 -12.47
C LEU A 46 9.50 2.45 -13.52
N SER A 47 10.58 2.84 -14.21
CA SER A 47 10.54 3.87 -15.24
C SER A 47 10.01 3.36 -16.58
N PHE A 48 10.32 2.12 -16.97
CA PHE A 48 10.10 1.64 -18.33
C PHE A 48 9.17 0.43 -18.48
N GLY A 49 8.91 -0.30 -17.40
CA GLY A 49 8.12 -1.54 -17.40
C GLY A 49 8.83 -2.73 -18.08
N GLU A 50 8.39 -3.95 -17.72
CA GLU A 50 8.73 -5.24 -18.35
C GLU A 50 7.53 -6.21 -18.19
N GLU A 51 7.62 -7.44 -18.72
CA GLU A 51 6.46 -8.31 -19.04
C GLU A 51 5.60 -8.88 -17.87
N SER A 52 5.78 -8.49 -16.60
CA SER A 52 5.10 -9.15 -15.45
C SER A 52 4.40 -8.19 -14.47
N GLY A 53 3.08 -8.32 -14.32
CA GLY A 53 2.26 -7.46 -13.45
C GLY A 53 2.39 -7.71 -11.95
N TYR A 54 2.84 -8.91 -11.54
CA TYR A 54 3.19 -9.20 -10.14
C TYR A 54 4.39 -8.38 -9.67
N PHE A 55 5.24 -7.96 -10.59
CA PHE A 55 6.43 -7.19 -10.26
C PHE A 55 6.06 -5.76 -9.82
N ALA A 56 5.04 -5.14 -10.42
CA ALA A 56 4.51 -3.84 -10.01
C ALA A 56 4.13 -3.77 -8.53
N ARG A 57 3.35 -4.75 -8.05
CA ARG A 57 2.93 -4.84 -6.65
C ARG A 57 4.12 -4.99 -5.70
N SER A 58 5.10 -5.81 -6.09
CA SER A 58 6.32 -5.99 -5.30
C SER A 58 7.12 -4.69 -5.20
N GLN A 59 7.27 -3.96 -6.30
CA GLN A 59 8.02 -2.70 -6.33
C GLN A 59 7.34 -1.62 -5.48
N THR A 60 6.01 -1.44 -5.57
CA THR A 60 5.30 -0.47 -4.72
C THR A 60 5.39 -0.81 -3.23
N ASN A 61 5.33 -2.11 -2.88
CA ASN A 61 5.56 -2.56 -1.50
C ASN A 61 6.99 -2.24 -1.02
N ILE A 62 8.00 -2.44 -1.87
CA ILE A 62 9.39 -2.10 -1.54
C ILE A 62 9.54 -0.59 -1.29
N ILE A 63 8.90 0.26 -2.10
CA ILE A 63 8.89 1.73 -1.89
C ILE A 63 8.35 2.07 -0.49
N GLY A 64 7.19 1.52 -0.11
CA GLY A 64 6.62 1.77 1.22
C GLY A 64 7.51 1.30 2.37
N ARG A 65 8.15 0.13 2.22
CA ARG A 65 9.12 -0.40 3.20
C ARG A 65 10.36 0.48 3.33
N LEU A 66 10.94 0.92 2.21
CA LEU A 66 12.11 1.82 2.22
C LEU A 66 11.75 3.18 2.81
N ALA A 67 10.56 3.72 2.53
CA ALA A 67 10.09 4.96 3.14
C ALA A 67 9.93 4.83 4.66
N PHE A 68 9.38 3.71 5.15
CA PHE A 68 9.33 3.43 6.58
C PHE A 68 10.73 3.33 7.20
N ALA A 69 11.68 2.67 6.52
CA ALA A 69 13.07 2.57 6.96
C ALA A 69 13.76 3.94 7.04
N TRP A 70 13.53 4.77 6.03
CA TRP A 70 14.07 6.14 5.94
C TRP A 70 13.50 7.05 7.03
N HIS A 71 12.24 6.85 7.42
CA HIS A 71 11.55 7.65 8.44
C HIS A 71 11.86 7.23 9.88
N THR A 72 12.20 5.97 10.13
CA THR A 72 12.26 5.41 11.50
C THR A 72 13.67 5.48 12.09
N ALA A 73 13.86 6.31 13.12
CA ALA A 73 15.14 6.63 13.74
C ALA A 73 15.99 5.43 14.22
N GLU A 74 15.36 4.30 14.52
CA GLU A 74 16.05 3.12 15.02
C GLU A 74 16.52 2.14 13.94
N LEU A 75 16.22 2.38 12.66
CA LEU A 75 16.62 1.53 11.53
C LEU A 75 17.87 2.09 10.83
N SER A 76 18.68 1.25 10.17
CA SER A 76 19.98 1.68 9.64
C SER A 76 19.89 2.71 8.52
N PHE A 77 18.76 2.77 7.80
CA PHE A 77 18.55 3.69 6.69
C PHE A 77 17.88 5.00 7.09
N TYR A 78 17.74 5.28 8.39
CA TYR A 78 17.12 6.51 8.87
C TYR A 78 17.79 7.75 8.26
N GLN A 79 17.02 8.50 7.48
CA GLN A 79 17.45 9.69 6.76
C GLN A 79 18.71 9.50 5.89
N ASP A 80 18.97 8.28 5.41
CA ASP A 80 20.05 8.03 4.45
C ASP A 80 19.76 8.80 3.15
N PRO A 81 20.69 9.66 2.68
CA PRO A 81 20.48 10.48 1.47
C PRO A 81 20.39 9.65 0.19
N THR A 82 21.04 8.48 0.14
CA THR A 82 20.97 7.56 -1.01
C THR A 82 19.57 6.96 -1.11
N VAL A 83 19.03 6.49 0.02
CA VAL A 83 17.66 5.97 0.09
C VAL A 83 16.65 7.09 -0.18
N GLY A 84 16.90 8.30 0.31
CA GLY A 84 16.08 9.47 0.02
C GLY A 84 15.97 9.77 -1.47
N ASP A 85 17.11 9.80 -2.19
CA ASP A 85 17.11 10.02 -3.64
C ASP A 85 16.45 8.86 -4.42
N MET A 86 16.65 7.61 -3.97
CA MET A 86 15.96 6.45 -4.57
C MET A 86 14.44 6.55 -4.40
N LEU A 87 13.95 6.92 -3.20
CA LEU A 87 12.53 7.14 -2.95
C LEU A 87 11.97 8.23 -3.85
N ARG A 88 12.67 9.38 -3.95
CA ARG A 88 12.30 10.47 -4.85
C ARG A 88 12.15 9.98 -6.29
N GLN A 89 13.16 9.30 -6.82
CA GLN A 89 13.12 8.75 -8.18
C GLN A 89 11.99 7.73 -8.38
N ALA A 90 11.78 6.82 -7.42
CA ALA A 90 10.76 5.80 -7.50
C ALA A 90 9.34 6.38 -7.51
N PHE A 91 9.05 7.35 -6.64
CA PHE A 91 7.74 8.01 -6.60
C PHE A 91 7.46 8.80 -7.88
N MET A 92 8.46 9.49 -8.42
CA MET A 92 8.32 10.19 -9.72
C MET A 92 8.03 9.19 -10.85
N ALA A 93 8.79 8.10 -10.93
CA ALA A 93 8.56 7.07 -11.94
C ALA A 93 7.15 6.46 -11.82
N VAL A 94 6.68 6.15 -10.62
CA VAL A 94 5.32 5.65 -10.39
C VAL A 94 4.27 6.68 -10.83
N ALA A 95 4.46 7.96 -10.49
CA ALA A 95 3.52 9.02 -10.84
C ALA A 95 3.33 9.16 -12.35
N ASP A 96 4.40 8.98 -13.14
CA ASP A 96 4.36 8.98 -14.60
C ASP A 96 3.54 7.82 -15.19
N HIS A 97 3.42 6.71 -14.45
CA HIS A 97 2.62 5.54 -14.84
C HIS A 97 1.19 5.57 -14.28
N ILE A 98 0.78 6.63 -13.58
CA ILE A 98 -0.62 6.85 -13.20
C ILE A 98 -1.31 7.72 -14.25
N THR A 99 -2.22 7.10 -15.01
CA THR A 99 -2.93 7.77 -16.12
C THR A 99 -3.75 8.98 -15.66
N PRO A 100 -4.22 9.82 -16.60
CA PRO A 100 -5.19 10.88 -16.28
C PRO A 100 -6.47 10.35 -15.63
N GLU A 101 -6.87 9.11 -15.91
CA GLU A 101 -8.02 8.44 -15.27
C GLU A 101 -7.67 7.84 -13.91
N GLY A 102 -6.39 7.80 -13.51
CA GLY A 102 -5.93 7.27 -12.24
C GLY A 102 -5.54 5.79 -12.25
N GLN A 103 -5.40 5.17 -13.42
CA GLN A 103 -4.97 3.78 -13.52
C GLN A 103 -3.46 3.67 -13.44
N PHE A 104 -2.96 2.68 -12.70
CA PHE A 104 -1.56 2.27 -12.80
C PHE A 104 -1.34 1.50 -14.10
N ILE A 105 -0.58 2.06 -15.05
CA ILE A 105 -0.24 1.43 -16.33
C ILE A 105 1.25 1.49 -16.55
N TRP A 106 1.93 0.34 -16.42
CA TRP A 106 3.31 0.19 -16.89
C TRP A 106 3.35 -0.37 -18.31
N PRO A 107 4.29 0.08 -19.16
CA PRO A 107 4.49 -0.50 -20.48
C PRO A 107 4.76 -2.01 -20.39
N ASN A 108 4.14 -2.79 -21.30
CA ASN A 108 4.30 -4.24 -21.42
C ASN A 108 3.77 -5.09 -20.25
N ASP A 109 3.07 -4.52 -19.27
CA ASP A 109 2.35 -5.29 -18.26
C ASP A 109 1.09 -5.94 -18.88
N LYS A 110 1.29 -7.13 -19.46
CA LYS A 110 0.25 -7.92 -20.15
C LYS A 110 -0.87 -8.39 -19.21
N ASP A 111 -0.63 -8.39 -17.89
CA ASP A 111 -1.54 -8.90 -16.87
C ASP A 111 -2.49 -7.82 -16.30
N MET A 112 -2.30 -6.55 -16.70
CA MET A 112 -3.13 -5.42 -16.29
C MET A 112 -4.64 -5.64 -16.45
N TYR A 113 -5.04 -6.38 -17.48
CA TYR A 113 -6.46 -6.60 -17.79
C TYR A 113 -7.14 -7.61 -16.86
N TRP A 114 -6.39 -8.35 -16.03
CA TRP A 114 -6.92 -9.33 -15.08
C TRP A 114 -6.88 -8.86 -13.62
N ALA A 115 -6.04 -7.88 -13.31
CA ALA A 115 -5.66 -7.52 -11.95
C ALA A 115 -6.78 -6.84 -11.12
N GLY A 116 -7.80 -6.26 -11.74
CA GLY A 116 -8.98 -5.71 -11.04
C GLY A 116 -8.66 -4.62 -9.99
N SER A 117 -9.69 -4.15 -9.30
CA SER A 117 -9.57 -3.04 -8.34
C SER A 117 -8.73 -3.36 -7.10
N HIS A 118 -8.72 -4.60 -6.64
CA HIS A 118 -7.92 -5.04 -5.50
C HIS A 118 -6.40 -4.92 -5.70
N GLU A 119 -5.88 -5.21 -6.89
CA GLU A 119 -4.45 -5.03 -7.19
C GLU A 119 -4.09 -3.54 -7.30
N HIS A 120 -5.04 -2.68 -7.68
CA HIS A 120 -4.85 -1.24 -7.62
C HIS A 120 -4.73 -0.77 -6.16
N ALA A 121 -5.61 -1.28 -5.29
CA ALA A 121 -5.55 -1.04 -3.85
C ALA A 121 -4.19 -1.46 -3.28
N TRP A 122 -3.74 -2.71 -3.52
CA TRP A 122 -2.45 -3.22 -3.04
C TRP A 122 -1.23 -2.43 -3.52
N ARG A 123 -1.31 -1.73 -4.66
CA ARG A 123 -0.25 -0.83 -5.11
C ARG A 123 -0.33 0.53 -4.40
N LEU A 124 -1.54 1.04 -4.20
CA LEU A 124 -1.76 2.38 -3.66
C LEU A 124 -1.43 2.50 -2.16
N GLU A 125 -1.77 1.51 -1.34
CA GLU A 125 -1.51 1.54 0.11
C GLU A 125 -0.04 1.83 0.47
N PRO A 126 0.94 1.03 0.00
CA PRO A 126 2.33 1.26 0.38
C PRO A 126 2.88 2.57 -0.19
N LEU A 127 2.37 3.05 -1.32
CA LEU A 127 2.73 4.36 -1.89
C LEU A 127 2.18 5.50 -1.03
N LEU A 128 0.92 5.43 -0.61
CA LEU A 128 0.31 6.48 0.21
C LEU A 128 0.96 6.58 1.59
N MET A 129 1.18 5.43 2.23
CA MET A 129 1.92 5.35 3.50
C MET A 129 3.36 5.81 3.33
N GLY A 130 4.03 5.36 2.26
CA GLY A 130 5.40 5.76 1.94
C GLY A 130 5.53 7.25 1.66
N PHE A 131 4.56 7.86 0.99
CA PHE A 131 4.54 9.29 0.70
C PHE A 131 4.43 10.13 1.98
N ILE A 132 3.67 9.66 2.98
CA ILE A 132 3.62 10.30 4.31
C ILE A 132 4.97 10.20 5.03
N TRP A 133 5.62 9.04 4.99
CA TRP A 133 6.90 8.82 5.66
C TRP A 133 8.07 9.53 4.97
N ALA A 134 8.03 9.65 3.64
CA ALA A 134 9.06 10.25 2.80
C ALA A 134 8.84 11.75 2.55
N ASP A 135 8.00 12.44 3.34
CA ASP A 135 7.64 13.85 3.13
C ASP A 135 8.86 14.75 2.84
N GLY A 136 9.97 14.54 3.55
CA GLY A 136 11.19 15.34 3.40
C GLY A 136 12.07 15.08 2.17
N VAL A 137 11.70 14.14 1.27
CA VAL A 137 12.55 13.80 0.10
C VAL A 137 12.24 14.61 -1.15
N PHE A 138 11.07 15.26 -1.21
CA PHE A 138 10.57 15.94 -2.41
C PHE A 138 10.77 17.45 -2.34
N SER A 139 11.08 18.08 -3.47
CA SER A 139 10.77 19.50 -3.67
C SER A 139 9.26 19.75 -3.70
N ASP A 140 8.83 21.00 -3.55
CA ASP A 140 7.40 21.36 -3.57
C ASP A 140 6.72 20.94 -4.88
N ASP A 141 7.38 21.17 -6.03
CA ASP A 141 6.85 20.79 -7.35
C ASP A 141 6.73 19.27 -7.52
N GLU A 142 7.74 18.51 -7.09
CA GLU A 142 7.72 17.03 -7.13
C GLU A 142 6.63 16.48 -6.21
N ARG A 143 6.50 17.05 -5.01
CA ARG A 143 5.47 16.69 -4.03
C ARG A 143 4.08 16.89 -4.60
N ASP A 144 3.81 18.05 -5.20
CA ASP A 144 2.51 18.36 -5.81
C ASP A 144 2.20 17.42 -6.98
N HIS A 145 3.20 17.12 -7.80
CA HIS A 145 3.07 16.17 -8.90
C HIS A 145 2.70 14.75 -8.42
N VAL A 146 3.45 14.21 -7.45
CA VAL A 146 3.21 12.87 -6.89
C VAL A 146 1.86 12.84 -6.15
N ALA A 147 1.55 13.85 -5.34
CA ALA A 147 0.28 13.95 -4.63
C ALA A 147 -0.91 13.98 -5.59
N ALA A 148 -0.82 14.74 -6.69
CA ALA A 148 -1.86 14.78 -7.70
C ALA A 148 -2.04 13.41 -8.38
N ALA A 149 -0.96 12.68 -8.65
CA ALA A 149 -1.02 11.35 -9.24
C ALA A 149 -1.67 10.33 -8.28
N LEU A 150 -1.23 10.29 -7.01
CA LEU A 150 -1.83 9.42 -5.98
C LEU A 150 -3.30 9.76 -5.72
N ARG A 151 -3.70 11.03 -5.85
CA ARG A 151 -5.10 11.44 -5.74
C ARG A 151 -5.95 10.84 -6.87
N ARG A 152 -5.49 10.95 -8.13
CA ARG A 152 -6.18 10.32 -9.26
C ARG A 152 -6.31 8.81 -9.06
N ALA A 153 -5.26 8.16 -8.55
CA ALA A 153 -5.30 6.74 -8.21
C ALA A 153 -6.40 6.41 -7.17
N ALA A 154 -6.52 7.20 -6.12
CA ALA A 154 -7.59 7.04 -5.14
C ALA A 154 -8.99 7.28 -5.74
N ASP A 155 -9.15 8.30 -6.58
CA ASP A 155 -10.40 8.58 -7.28
C ASP A 155 -10.79 7.43 -8.23
N TRP A 156 -9.82 6.80 -8.90
CA TRP A 156 -10.06 5.60 -9.69
C TRP A 156 -10.53 4.42 -8.82
N LEU A 157 -9.91 4.24 -7.65
CA LEU A 157 -10.20 3.13 -6.75
C LEU A 157 -11.64 3.16 -6.21
N ILE A 158 -12.16 4.35 -5.86
CA ILE A 158 -13.56 4.53 -5.45
C ILE A 158 -14.52 4.33 -6.63
N ALA A 159 -14.16 4.79 -7.84
CA ALA A 159 -14.98 4.64 -9.03
C ALA A 159 -15.08 3.18 -9.53
N ASN A 160 -14.15 2.32 -9.11
CA ASN A 160 -14.06 0.92 -9.53
C ASN A 160 -14.06 0.02 -8.29
N PRO A 161 -15.22 -0.22 -7.63
CA PRO A 161 -15.24 -0.91 -6.36
C PRO A 161 -14.91 -2.40 -6.44
N CYS A 162 -14.21 -2.94 -5.44
CA CYS A 162 -13.97 -4.39 -5.27
C CYS A 162 -14.86 -4.96 -4.17
N ILE A 163 -16.15 -5.16 -4.45
CA ILE A 163 -17.13 -5.69 -3.47
C ILE A 163 -17.10 -7.23 -3.34
N GLN A 164 -15.91 -7.83 -3.48
CA GLN A 164 -15.77 -9.27 -3.30
C GLN A 164 -15.86 -9.61 -1.82
N HIS A 165 -16.72 -10.58 -1.45
CA HIS A 165 -16.89 -11.03 -0.06
C HIS A 165 -15.76 -11.98 0.35
N ASN A 166 -14.53 -11.52 0.20
CA ASN A 166 -13.30 -12.21 0.50
C ASN A 166 -12.25 -11.18 0.90
N ASN A 167 -10.99 -11.60 0.98
CA ASN A 167 -9.92 -10.70 1.37
C ASN A 167 -9.77 -9.45 0.47
N ARG A 168 -10.09 -9.57 -0.81
CA ARG A 168 -9.87 -8.51 -1.81
C ARG A 168 -10.80 -7.34 -1.54
N GLY A 169 -12.03 -7.62 -1.10
CA GLY A 169 -12.95 -6.59 -0.64
C GLY A 169 -12.53 -5.97 0.68
N ILE A 170 -12.00 -6.75 1.63
CA ILE A 170 -11.49 -6.20 2.90
C ILE A 170 -10.36 -5.21 2.63
N VAL A 171 -9.39 -5.62 1.83
CA VAL A 171 -8.26 -4.78 1.41
C VAL A 171 -8.76 -3.52 0.72
N TRP A 172 -9.67 -3.65 -0.24
CA TRP A 172 -10.23 -2.50 -0.93
C TRP A 172 -10.93 -1.53 0.04
N CYS A 173 -11.78 -2.02 0.96
CA CYS A 173 -12.43 -1.18 1.97
C CYS A 173 -11.41 -0.47 2.86
N ALA A 174 -10.39 -1.18 3.34
CA ALA A 174 -9.36 -0.61 4.20
C ALA A 174 -8.60 0.53 3.49
N ILE A 175 -8.28 0.34 2.22
CA ILE A 175 -7.47 1.28 1.44
C ILE A 175 -8.29 2.47 0.95
N VAL A 176 -9.57 2.27 0.60
CA VAL A 176 -10.50 3.38 0.33
C VAL A 176 -10.73 4.21 1.58
N MET A 177 -10.88 3.58 2.75
CA MET A 177 -10.96 4.30 4.04
C MET A 177 -9.68 5.09 4.32
N LEU A 178 -8.50 4.51 4.10
CA LEU A 178 -7.21 5.20 4.22
C LEU A 178 -7.13 6.42 3.30
N CYS A 179 -7.56 6.29 2.04
CA CYS A 179 -7.63 7.40 1.09
C CYS A 179 -8.59 8.49 1.58
N GLY A 180 -9.78 8.12 2.05
CA GLY A 180 -10.76 9.05 2.59
C GLY A 180 -10.26 9.82 3.82
N LEU A 181 -9.48 9.18 4.68
CA LEU A 181 -8.81 9.85 5.79
C LEU A 181 -7.69 10.78 5.30
N TYR A 182 -6.85 10.32 4.38
CA TYR A 182 -5.71 11.12 3.90
C TYR A 182 -6.14 12.35 3.09
N TYR A 183 -7.16 12.23 2.26
CA TYR A 183 -7.65 13.33 1.42
C TYR A 183 -8.76 14.15 2.07
N ASP A 184 -9.13 13.86 3.33
CA ASP A 184 -10.30 14.42 4.01
C ASP A 184 -11.58 14.34 3.16
N ASP A 185 -11.77 13.20 2.49
CA ASP A 185 -12.87 12.94 1.55
C ASP A 185 -13.88 11.97 2.16
N SER A 186 -14.99 12.50 2.66
CA SER A 186 -16.02 11.68 3.33
C SER A 186 -16.72 10.73 2.37
N ALA A 187 -16.79 11.03 1.07
CA ALA A 187 -17.44 10.14 0.11
C ALA A 187 -16.69 8.80 -0.02
N MET A 188 -15.35 8.83 0.04
CA MET A 188 -14.53 7.62 0.11
C MET A 188 -14.82 6.84 1.39
N GLN A 189 -14.89 7.52 2.54
CA GLN A 189 -15.18 6.88 3.83
C GLN A 189 -16.57 6.23 3.85
N ASP A 190 -17.57 6.93 3.33
CA ASP A 190 -18.95 6.47 3.26
C ASP A 190 -19.10 5.23 2.37
N VAL A 191 -18.43 5.20 1.21
CA VAL A 191 -18.42 4.05 0.30
C VAL A 191 -17.74 2.84 0.93
N ALA A 192 -16.60 3.02 1.61
CA ALA A 192 -15.98 1.91 2.32
C ALA A 192 -16.88 1.38 3.46
N ALA A 193 -17.54 2.28 4.19
CA ALA A 193 -18.42 1.94 5.29
C ALA A 193 -19.73 1.26 4.84
N SER A 194 -20.25 1.56 3.65
CA SER A 194 -21.46 0.90 3.13
C SER A 194 -21.23 -0.57 2.76
N GLU A 195 -20.01 -0.92 2.34
CA GLU A 195 -19.70 -2.26 1.84
C GLU A 195 -19.12 -3.20 2.92
N ILE A 196 -18.47 -2.65 3.95
CA ILE A 196 -17.64 -3.43 4.88
C ILE A 196 -18.42 -4.51 5.64
N GLU A 197 -19.68 -4.25 6.04
CA GLU A 197 -20.46 -5.23 6.79
C GLU A 197 -20.75 -6.50 5.97
N ALA A 198 -21.14 -6.33 4.70
CA ALA A 198 -21.41 -7.43 3.80
C ALA A 198 -20.14 -8.25 3.50
N ILE A 199 -19.02 -7.56 3.31
CA ILE A 199 -17.71 -8.17 3.05
C ILE A 199 -17.22 -8.96 4.28
N LEU A 200 -17.28 -8.38 5.48
CA LEU A 200 -16.83 -9.03 6.72
C LEU A 200 -17.62 -10.30 7.01
N ARG A 201 -18.94 -10.31 6.77
CA ARG A 201 -19.78 -11.51 6.91
C ARG A 201 -19.38 -12.64 5.96
N GLY A 202 -18.70 -12.34 4.86
CA GLY A 202 -18.18 -13.35 3.94
C GLY A 202 -16.81 -13.91 4.32
N VAL A 203 -16.15 -13.33 5.32
CA VAL A 203 -14.77 -13.67 5.72
C VAL A 203 -14.68 -14.17 7.16
N ILE A 204 -15.45 -13.59 8.07
CA ILE A 204 -15.47 -13.97 9.49
C ILE A 204 -16.65 -14.90 9.72
N LEU A 205 -16.34 -16.13 10.14
CA LEU A 205 -17.32 -17.15 10.49
C LEU A 205 -17.98 -16.86 11.83
N GLU A 206 -19.11 -17.54 12.11
CA GLU A 206 -19.87 -17.36 13.35
C GLU A 206 -19.07 -17.72 14.60
N ASP A 207 -18.08 -18.61 14.47
CA ASP A 207 -17.15 -19.00 15.54
C ASP A 207 -15.92 -18.09 15.65
N GLY A 208 -15.82 -17.06 14.80
CA GLY A 208 -14.72 -16.11 14.76
C GLY A 208 -13.52 -16.55 13.92
N GLU A 209 -13.57 -17.70 13.25
CA GLU A 209 -12.53 -18.11 12.31
C GLU A 209 -12.56 -17.25 11.04
N ILE A 210 -11.39 -16.98 10.47
CA ILE A 210 -11.24 -16.29 9.18
C ILE A 210 -11.21 -17.34 8.08
N GLY A 211 -12.29 -17.43 7.28
CA GLY A 211 -12.46 -18.42 6.22
C GLY A 211 -13.01 -17.79 4.94
N GLU A 212 -12.30 -17.96 3.83
CA GLU A 212 -12.69 -17.38 2.53
C GLU A 212 -13.53 -18.38 1.72
N HIS A 213 -14.78 -18.64 2.12
CA HIS A 213 -15.69 -19.61 1.47
C HIS A 213 -16.25 -19.15 0.11
N THR A 214 -15.43 -18.51 -0.72
CA THR A 214 -15.84 -18.17 -2.09
C THR A 214 -15.56 -19.31 -3.06
N LYS A 215 -16.39 -19.42 -4.10
CA LYS A 215 -16.17 -20.38 -5.21
C LYS A 215 -14.77 -20.25 -5.83
N GLN A 216 -14.19 -19.05 -5.80
CA GLN A 216 -12.85 -18.76 -6.30
C GLN A 216 -11.75 -19.54 -5.55
N TYR A 217 -11.93 -19.80 -4.26
CA TYR A 217 -11.00 -20.58 -3.45
C TYR A 217 -11.44 -22.05 -3.28
N ALA A 218 -12.42 -22.51 -4.08
CA ALA A 218 -13.01 -23.85 -3.99
C ALA A 218 -13.52 -24.24 -2.58
N GLY A 219 -13.91 -23.24 -1.77
CA GLY A 219 -14.27 -23.44 -0.36
C GLY A 219 -13.08 -23.76 0.55
N GLY A 220 -11.85 -23.60 0.06
CA GLY A 220 -10.62 -23.68 0.85
C GLY A 220 -10.48 -22.52 1.83
N GLY A 221 -9.64 -22.73 2.86
CA GLY A 221 -9.34 -21.75 3.90
C GLY A 221 -8.67 -20.46 3.36
N PRO A 222 -8.16 -19.59 4.25
CA PRO A 222 -7.59 -18.31 3.84
C PRO A 222 -6.58 -18.51 2.72
N CYS A 223 -6.59 -17.63 1.71
CA CYS A 223 -5.61 -17.67 0.62
C CYS A 223 -4.20 -17.84 1.24
N THR A 224 -3.39 -18.79 0.75
CA THR A 224 -2.07 -19.09 1.32
C THR A 224 -1.10 -17.90 1.31
N ASN A 225 -1.50 -16.78 0.71
CA ASN A 225 -0.82 -15.48 0.78
C ASN A 225 -1.01 -14.75 2.13
N TYR A 226 -1.83 -15.24 3.07
CA TYR A 226 -2.04 -14.61 4.39
C TYR A 226 -0.93 -14.91 5.41
N THR A 227 -0.25 -16.04 5.25
CA THR A 227 0.80 -16.43 6.20
C THR A 227 1.70 -17.46 5.53
N TYR A 228 2.81 -17.02 4.93
CA TYR A 228 3.95 -17.92 4.84
C TYR A 228 4.48 -18.12 6.26
N THR A 229 4.00 -19.17 6.94
CA THR A 229 4.59 -19.71 8.16
C THR A 229 5.69 -20.74 7.85
N GLY A 230 6.15 -20.79 6.59
CA GLY A 230 7.26 -21.64 6.19
C GLY A 230 8.55 -21.16 6.82
N LEU A 231 8.93 -21.78 7.93
CA LEU A 231 10.34 -21.91 8.25
C LEU A 231 10.92 -22.90 7.22
N GLY A 232 11.62 -22.35 6.22
CA GLY A 232 12.48 -23.08 5.30
C GLY A 232 13.91 -22.56 5.44
#